data_AF-A0A2N8UEZ6-F1
#
_entry.id   AF-A0A2N8UEZ6-F1
#
_cell.length_a   1.000
_cell.length_b   1.000
_cell.length_c   1.000
_cell.angle_alpha   90.00
_cell.angle_beta   90.00
_cell.angle_gamma   90.00
#
_symmetry.space_group_name_H-M   'P 1'
#
loop_
_entity.id
_entity.type
_entity.pdbx_description
1 polymer ?
#
loop_
_entity_poly.entity_id
_entity_poly.type
_entity_poly.pdbx_seq_one_letter_code
_entity_poly.pdbx_strand_id
1 'polypeptide(L)'
;MTPSVSSLAAAPVSDATVVPRVGVGVFVSNEKGHILIGKRTGSHGAGTLALPGGHLELHESFYDCAAREVYEETGLILEAPQFQPQSELLSPSPPQVRAHLGPQSPSQPILAHTASTPSPFDTAPTRQATSNVPLLPPTPLQFLTAQNSVRMKDHGEKGHGKHYVTIFMKASVKYDPEHPVAQAQIMEPTKCLGWCWVPVSYLLHAAERQQQLQLLQLAATSEGRSLPVSIDKLLEAESLAQALQEADEPAPLNSYGSPTSAGQRRPSSSSLLQANGSANGFTDEEALAWAEADDFARGAPLFQPLVNVIIDHPGLQLA
;
A
#
# COMPACT_ATOMS: atom_id res chain seq x y z
N MET A 1 -61.82 8.53 -2.04
CA MET A 1 -60.71 7.65 -2.43
C MET A 1 -59.41 8.39 -2.19
N THR A 2 -58.73 8.08 -1.09
CA THR A 2 -57.40 8.59 -0.74
C THR A 2 -56.40 7.45 -1.00
N PRO A 3 -55.24 7.70 -1.63
CA PRO A 3 -54.26 6.64 -1.85
C PRO A 3 -53.49 6.41 -0.54
N SER A 4 -53.51 5.17 -0.04
CA SER A 4 -52.63 4.75 1.05
C SER A 4 -51.22 4.62 0.52
N VAL A 5 -50.30 5.49 0.97
CA VAL A 5 -48.87 5.30 0.75
C VAL A 5 -48.42 4.16 1.66
N SER A 6 -48.16 3.00 1.07
CA SER A 6 -47.49 1.88 1.73
C SER A 6 -46.04 2.28 2.03
N SER A 7 -45.82 2.80 3.24
CA SER A 7 -44.48 2.90 3.83
C SER A 7 -43.95 1.48 4.06
N LEU A 8 -43.03 1.03 3.20
CA LEU A 8 -42.14 -0.08 3.52
C LEU A 8 -41.17 0.41 4.59
N ALA A 9 -41.64 0.41 5.84
CA ALA A 9 -40.78 0.60 6.99
C ALA A 9 -39.77 -0.55 7.00
N ALA A 10 -38.51 -0.25 6.68
CA ALA A 10 -37.40 -1.18 6.89
C ALA A 10 -37.42 -1.59 8.37
N ALA A 11 -37.65 -2.87 8.63
CA ALA A 11 -37.60 -3.40 9.98
C ALA A 11 -36.21 -3.11 10.59
N PRO A 12 -36.13 -2.68 11.88
CA PRO A 12 -34.86 -2.45 12.52
C PRO A 12 -34.05 -3.75 12.55
N VAL A 13 -32.86 -3.73 11.96
CA VAL A 13 -31.92 -4.87 11.89
C VAL A 13 -31.21 -5.10 13.24
N SER A 14 -31.79 -4.71 14.36
CA SER A 14 -31.12 -4.78 15.66
C SER A 14 -31.44 -6.10 16.35
N ASP A 15 -30.90 -7.19 15.81
CA ASP A 15 -30.49 -8.29 16.67
C ASP A 15 -29.21 -7.83 17.39
N ALA A 16 -29.25 -7.68 18.71
CA ALA A 16 -28.11 -7.23 19.53
C ALA A 16 -26.88 -8.15 19.42
N THR A 17 -27.01 -9.29 18.75
CA THR A 17 -25.92 -10.24 18.47
C THR A 17 -25.11 -9.90 17.21
N VAL A 18 -25.55 -8.94 16.38
CA VAL A 18 -24.85 -8.51 15.16
C VAL A 18 -24.18 -7.17 15.39
N VAL A 19 -22.94 -7.21 15.92
CA VAL A 19 -22.14 -6.01 16.18
C VAL A 19 -21.14 -5.72 15.05
N PRO A 20 -20.84 -4.44 14.76
CA PRO A 20 -19.71 -4.09 13.91
C PRO A 20 -18.42 -4.66 14.49
N ARG A 21 -17.62 -5.31 13.65
CA ARG A 21 -16.29 -5.79 14.03
C ARG A 21 -15.26 -4.72 13.75
N VAL A 22 -14.23 -4.65 14.61
CA VAL A 22 -13.12 -3.72 14.43
C VAL A 22 -11.85 -4.54 14.17
N GLY A 23 -11.15 -4.20 13.09
CA GLY A 23 -9.85 -4.77 12.77
C GLY A 23 -8.81 -3.67 12.58
N VAL A 24 -7.53 -4.04 12.72
CA VAL A 24 -6.39 -3.17 12.48
C VAL A 24 -5.53 -3.80 11.38
N GLY A 25 -5.19 -3.03 10.35
CA GLY A 25 -4.25 -3.43 9.30
C GLY A 25 -3.07 -2.46 9.26
N VAL A 26 -1.85 -2.97 9.07
CA VAL A 26 -0.63 -2.16 9.21
C VAL A 26 0.16 -2.10 7.91
N PHE A 27 0.38 -0.90 7.39
CA PHE A 27 1.37 -0.65 6.35
C PHE A 27 2.76 -0.72 6.99
N VAL A 28 3.38 -1.89 6.91
CA VAL A 28 4.74 -2.13 7.41
C VAL A 28 5.73 -1.85 6.28
N SER A 29 6.63 -0.89 6.48
CA SER A 29 7.70 -0.58 5.51
C SER A 29 9.05 -1.15 5.95
N ASN A 30 9.83 -1.68 5.00
CA ASN A 30 11.21 -2.11 5.24
C ASN A 30 12.23 -0.99 4.95
N GLU A 31 13.52 -1.32 5.04
CA GLU A 31 14.63 -0.39 4.80
C GLU A 31 14.69 0.18 3.37
N LYS A 32 14.02 -0.47 2.41
CA LYS A 32 13.91 -0.05 1.01
C LYS A 32 12.63 0.76 0.73
N GLY A 33 11.75 0.94 1.72
CA GLY A 33 10.45 1.57 1.54
C GLY A 33 9.42 0.66 0.85
N HIS A 34 9.67 -0.64 0.77
CA HIS A 34 8.69 -1.63 0.29
C HIS A 34 7.72 -1.97 1.41
N ILE A 35 6.48 -2.28 1.04
CA ILE A 35 5.37 -2.60 1.94
C ILE A 35 5.19 -4.11 2.06
N LEU A 36 4.98 -4.60 3.28
CA LEU A 36 4.69 -6.01 3.51
C LEU A 36 3.25 -6.35 3.11
N ILE A 37 3.08 -7.35 2.24
CA ILE A 37 1.78 -7.94 1.92
C ILE A 37 1.83 -9.45 2.09
N GLY A 38 0.71 -10.04 2.52
CA GLY A 38 0.55 -11.48 2.72
C GLY A 38 -0.66 -12.03 2.00
N LYS A 39 -0.61 -13.31 1.62
CA LYS A 39 -1.72 -14.00 0.95
C LYS A 39 -2.55 -14.77 1.97
N ARG A 40 -3.80 -14.34 2.16
CA ARG A 40 -4.70 -14.86 3.21
C ARG A 40 -5.17 -16.28 2.90
N THR A 41 -5.19 -17.15 3.91
CA THR A 41 -5.74 -18.52 3.85
C THR A 41 -6.97 -18.74 4.72
N GLY A 42 -7.27 -17.80 5.64
CA GLY A 42 -8.43 -17.87 6.53
C GLY A 42 -9.78 -17.63 5.84
N SER A 43 -10.89 -17.82 6.57
CA SER A 43 -12.25 -17.81 6.00
C SER A 43 -12.71 -16.49 5.39
N HIS A 44 -12.22 -15.35 5.90
CA HIS A 44 -12.59 -14.02 5.40
C HIS A 44 -11.52 -13.44 4.48
N GLY A 45 -11.89 -13.07 3.27
CA GLY A 45 -10.93 -12.63 2.25
C GLY A 45 -9.91 -13.72 1.90
N ALA A 46 -10.30 -15.00 1.94
CA ALA A 46 -9.44 -16.10 1.51
C ALA A 46 -8.95 -15.87 0.08
N GLY A 47 -7.66 -16.06 -0.17
CA GLY A 47 -7.06 -15.90 -1.49
C GLY A 47 -6.76 -14.45 -1.88
N THR A 48 -7.10 -13.45 -1.05
CA THR A 48 -6.72 -12.06 -1.31
C THR A 48 -5.36 -11.72 -0.69
N LEU A 49 -4.70 -10.71 -1.24
CA LEU A 49 -3.51 -10.06 -0.67
C LEU A 49 -3.93 -9.02 0.37
N ALA A 50 -3.31 -9.02 1.54
CA ALA A 50 -3.64 -8.10 2.62
C ALA A 50 -2.40 -7.65 3.40
N LEU A 51 -2.55 -6.58 4.15
CA LEU A 51 -1.58 -6.15 5.16
C LEU A 51 -1.59 -7.14 6.35
N PRO A 52 -0.47 -7.24 7.11
CA PRO A 52 -0.52 -7.87 8.42
C PRO A 52 -1.50 -7.14 9.34
N GLY A 53 -2.19 -7.88 10.19
CA GLY A 53 -3.21 -7.32 11.06
C GLY A 53 -4.38 -8.26 11.39
N GLY A 54 -5.14 -7.90 12.41
CA GLY A 54 -6.22 -8.73 12.91
C GLY A 54 -7.27 -7.97 13.69
N HIS A 55 -7.91 -8.64 14.65
CA HIS A 55 -9.04 -8.06 15.39
C HIS A 55 -8.50 -7.18 16.52
N LEU A 56 -9.17 -6.04 16.73
CA LEU A 56 -8.91 -5.24 17.92
C LEU A 56 -9.50 -5.95 19.14
N GLU A 57 -8.66 -6.23 20.14
CA GLU A 57 -9.10 -6.87 21.37
C GLU A 57 -9.68 -5.86 22.38
N LEU A 58 -10.43 -6.38 23.35
CA LEU A 58 -11.03 -5.55 24.39
C LEU A 58 -9.94 -4.97 25.31
N HIS A 59 -10.02 -3.67 25.58
CA HIS A 59 -9.07 -2.90 26.39
C HIS A 59 -7.68 -2.69 25.76
N GLU A 60 -7.56 -2.93 24.46
CA GLU A 60 -6.33 -2.71 23.70
C GLU A 60 -6.37 -1.39 22.92
N SER A 61 -5.24 -0.69 22.79
CA SER A 61 -5.13 0.48 21.92
C SER A 61 -4.88 0.06 20.46
N PHE A 62 -5.08 0.97 19.50
CA PHE A 62 -4.73 0.68 18.10
C PHE A 62 -3.24 0.42 17.90
N TYR A 63 -2.40 1.05 18.72
CA TYR A 63 -0.96 0.89 18.69
C TYR A 63 -0.54 -0.49 19.20
N ASP A 64 -1.11 -0.92 20.32
CA ASP A 64 -0.83 -2.23 20.91
C ASP A 64 -1.31 -3.34 19.95
N CYS A 65 -2.51 -3.21 19.39
CA CYS A 65 -3.04 -4.16 18.41
C CYS A 65 -2.17 -4.25 17.16
N ALA A 66 -1.75 -3.12 16.59
CA ALA A 66 -0.87 -3.11 15.43
C ALA A 66 0.48 -3.77 15.72
N ALA A 67 1.10 -3.46 16.86
CA ALA A 67 2.37 -4.07 17.25
C ALA A 67 2.24 -5.57 17.53
N ARG A 68 1.18 -5.98 18.24
CA ARG A 68 0.87 -7.38 18.55
C ARG A 68 0.64 -8.19 17.30
N GLU A 69 -0.31 -7.78 16.44
CA GLU A 69 -0.68 -8.55 15.24
C GLU A 69 0.50 -8.68 14.27
N VAL A 70 1.26 -7.60 14.04
CA VAL A 70 2.46 -7.69 13.19
C VAL A 70 3.48 -8.64 13.77
N TYR A 71 3.72 -8.60 15.08
CA TYR A 71 4.66 -9.53 15.71
C TYR A 71 4.16 -10.98 15.67
N GLU A 72 2.90 -11.23 16.02
CA GLU A 72 2.27 -12.54 16.03
C GLU A 72 2.21 -13.19 14.65
N GLU A 73 2.01 -12.41 13.58
CA GLU A 73 1.88 -12.92 12.22
C GLU A 73 3.22 -13.00 11.45
N THR A 74 4.17 -12.10 11.74
CA THR A 74 5.38 -11.89 10.92
C THR A 74 6.69 -12.04 11.68
N GLY A 75 6.67 -11.96 13.01
CA GLY A 75 7.88 -11.88 13.85
C GLY A 75 8.61 -10.53 13.80
N LEU A 76 8.13 -9.56 13.01
CA LEU A 76 8.76 -8.24 12.89
C LEU A 76 8.41 -7.36 14.09
N ILE A 77 9.37 -6.53 14.49
CA ILE A 77 9.20 -5.51 15.52
C ILE A 77 9.09 -4.15 14.81
N LEU A 78 8.07 -3.38 15.15
CA LEU A 78 7.84 -2.05 14.57
C LEU A 78 8.56 -0.95 15.36
N GLU A 79 8.87 0.15 14.67
CA GLU A 79 9.30 1.39 15.35
C GLU A 79 8.20 1.90 16.29
N ALA A 80 8.58 2.20 17.52
CA ALA A 80 7.65 2.57 18.57
C ALA A 80 6.94 3.90 18.26
N PRO A 81 5.69 4.10 18.74
CA PRO A 81 5.00 5.36 18.56
C PRO A 81 5.76 6.50 19.24
N GLN A 82 5.87 7.62 18.52
CA GLN A 82 6.37 8.87 19.10
C GLN A 82 5.18 9.62 19.69
N PHE A 83 5.04 9.59 21.01
CA PHE A 83 4.01 10.37 21.69
C PHE A 83 4.39 11.85 21.67
N GLN A 84 3.75 12.62 20.79
CA GLN A 84 3.70 14.07 20.94
C GLN A 84 2.57 14.43 21.92
N PRO A 85 2.79 15.36 22.87
CA PRO A 85 1.72 15.84 23.74
C PRO A 85 0.57 16.41 22.90
N GLN A 86 -0.61 15.79 23.01
CA GLN A 86 -1.79 16.06 22.18
C GLN A 86 -2.39 17.48 22.34
N SER A 87 -1.81 18.31 23.21
CA SER A 87 -2.24 19.68 23.51
C SER A 87 -2.08 20.67 22.36
N GLU A 88 -1.31 20.36 21.31
CA GLU A 88 -1.10 21.28 20.17
C GLU A 88 -1.99 20.98 18.95
N LEU A 89 -2.59 19.79 18.86
CA LEU A 89 -3.31 19.33 17.65
C LEU A 89 -4.78 19.75 17.59
N LEU A 90 -5.34 20.30 18.68
CA LEU A 90 -6.72 20.80 18.75
C LEU A 90 -6.79 22.32 18.84
N SER A 91 -5.68 23.05 18.67
CA SER A 91 -5.77 24.50 18.57
C SER A 91 -6.56 24.84 17.30
N PRO A 92 -7.73 25.52 17.40
CA PRO A 92 -8.42 25.97 16.20
C PRO A 92 -7.46 26.89 15.45
N SER A 93 -7.31 26.65 14.14
CA SER A 93 -6.60 27.55 13.25
C SER A 93 -7.15 28.96 13.52
N PRO A 94 -6.31 29.98 13.78
CA PRO A 94 -6.82 31.34 13.90
C PRO A 94 -7.59 31.67 12.61
N PRO A 95 -8.74 32.35 12.70
CA PRO A 95 -9.55 32.64 11.53
C PRO A 95 -8.65 33.36 10.53
N GLN A 96 -8.48 32.76 9.34
CA GLN A 96 -7.85 33.45 8.22
C GLN A 96 -8.73 34.65 7.91
N VAL A 97 -8.34 35.82 8.41
CA VAL A 97 -8.96 37.08 8.05
C VAL A 97 -8.76 37.22 6.54
N ARG A 98 -9.82 36.95 5.79
CA ARG A 98 -9.92 37.27 4.38
C ARG A 98 -9.71 38.78 4.29
N ALA A 99 -8.52 39.19 3.86
CA ALA A 99 -8.20 40.59 3.64
C ALA A 99 -9.12 41.12 2.53
N HIS A 100 -10.20 41.76 2.92
CA HIS A 100 -11.02 42.54 2.02
C HIS A 100 -10.18 43.73 1.55
N LEU A 101 -9.95 43.77 0.23
CA LEU A 101 -9.37 44.89 -0.49
C LEU A 101 -10.15 46.18 -0.19
N GLY A 102 -9.44 47.18 0.34
CA GLY A 102 -9.91 48.56 0.52
C GLY A 102 -8.70 49.52 0.51
N PRO A 103 -8.87 50.75 0.00
CA PRO A 103 -7.81 51.46 -0.72
C PRO A 103 -6.83 52.25 0.16
N GLN A 104 -5.63 52.45 -0.40
CA GLN A 104 -4.48 53.13 0.20
C GLN A 104 -4.70 54.62 0.51
N SER A 105 -4.00 55.13 1.53
CA SER A 105 -3.22 56.39 1.46
C SER A 105 -2.40 56.70 2.74
N PRO A 106 -1.37 57.58 2.66
CA PRO A 106 -0.05 57.39 3.29
C PRO A 106 0.31 58.42 4.37
N SER A 107 1.35 58.14 5.19
CA SER A 107 2.27 59.10 5.86
C SER A 107 3.10 58.37 6.95
N GLN A 108 4.43 58.19 6.80
CA GLN A 108 5.54 58.99 7.40
C GLN A 108 6.56 58.00 8.09
N PRO A 109 7.84 58.36 8.35
CA PRO A 109 8.97 57.69 7.68
C PRO A 109 10.20 57.33 8.58
N ILE A 110 11.30 56.90 7.93
CA ILE A 110 12.76 57.04 8.26
C ILE A 110 13.52 55.90 9.02
N LEU A 111 14.48 55.30 8.27
CA LEU A 111 15.87 54.83 8.53
C LEU A 111 16.15 53.84 9.70
N ALA A 112 17.13 52.92 9.68
CA ALA A 112 18.39 52.79 8.94
C ALA A 112 18.85 51.32 8.91
N HIS A 113 19.78 51.06 7.99
CA HIS A 113 20.51 49.82 7.71
C HIS A 113 21.39 49.31 8.87
N THR A 114 21.67 48.00 8.91
CA THR A 114 23.05 47.48 8.77
C THR A 114 23.04 45.96 8.53
N ALA A 115 23.93 45.53 7.64
CA ALA A 115 24.17 44.17 7.23
C ALA A 115 24.89 43.34 8.31
N SER A 116 24.66 42.03 8.34
CA SER A 116 25.52 41.07 9.04
C SER A 116 26.01 40.01 8.06
N THR A 117 27.32 39.97 7.92
CA THR A 117 28.19 39.12 7.10
C THR A 117 28.19 37.67 7.61
N PRO A 118 28.30 36.65 6.73
CA PRO A 118 28.60 35.28 7.16
C PRO A 118 30.11 35.12 7.42
N SER A 119 30.47 34.43 8.51
CA SER A 119 31.86 34.06 8.82
C SER A 119 32.26 32.76 8.11
N PRO A 120 33.52 32.59 7.67
CA PRO A 120 33.95 31.48 6.84
C PRO A 120 34.85 30.51 7.63
N PHE A 121 34.32 29.47 8.24
CA PHE A 121 35.10 28.30 8.65
C PHE A 121 34.17 27.11 8.78
N ASP A 122 34.09 26.29 7.74
CA ASP A 122 33.76 24.88 7.91
C ASP A 122 34.69 24.03 7.05
N THR A 123 35.52 23.29 7.77
CA THR A 123 36.56 22.40 7.26
C THR A 123 35.88 21.08 6.91
N ALA A 124 35.85 20.74 5.62
CA ALA A 124 35.27 19.49 5.14
C ALA A 124 36.01 18.26 5.72
N PRO A 125 35.32 17.23 6.23
CA PRO A 125 35.91 15.93 6.38
C PRO A 125 35.75 15.12 5.08
N THR A 126 36.87 14.51 4.71
CA THR A 126 37.11 13.58 3.62
C THR A 126 36.05 12.48 3.53
N ARG A 127 35.37 12.39 2.37
CA ARG A 127 34.47 11.28 2.03
C ARG A 127 35.26 9.98 1.93
N GLN A 128 35.15 9.12 2.93
CA GLN A 128 35.39 7.69 2.75
C GLN A 128 34.11 7.08 2.17
N ALA A 129 34.24 6.49 0.99
CA ALA A 129 33.18 5.76 0.31
C ALA A 129 32.83 4.51 1.12
N THR A 130 31.78 4.61 1.94
CA THR A 130 30.97 3.47 2.36
C THR A 130 29.71 3.49 1.51
N SER A 131 29.20 2.32 1.14
CA SER A 131 28.02 2.13 0.30
C SER A 131 26.80 2.81 0.91
N ASN A 132 26.54 4.06 0.50
CA ASN A 132 25.37 4.83 0.91
C ASN A 132 24.15 4.34 0.12
N VAL A 133 23.46 3.32 0.64
CA VAL A 133 22.02 3.22 0.41
C VAL A 133 21.39 4.32 1.28
N PRO A 134 20.64 5.29 0.74
CA PRO A 134 19.94 6.25 1.56
C PRO A 134 18.88 5.50 2.38
N LEU A 135 19.16 5.26 3.66
CA LEU A 135 18.17 4.69 4.58
C LEU A 135 17.05 5.72 4.73
N LEU A 136 15.84 5.36 4.29
CA LEU A 136 14.63 6.13 4.59
C LEU A 136 14.56 6.35 6.11
N PRO A 137 14.17 7.55 6.58
CA PRO A 137 14.05 7.79 8.00
C PRO A 137 13.00 6.82 8.58
N PRO A 138 13.25 6.24 9.77
CA PRO A 138 12.31 5.32 10.39
C PRO A 138 10.97 6.02 10.65
N THR A 139 9.89 5.35 10.27
CA THR A 139 8.52 5.82 10.47
C THR A 139 7.99 5.22 11.77
N PRO A 140 7.79 6.02 12.84
CA PRO A 140 7.22 5.52 14.08
C PRO A 140 5.78 5.03 13.84
N LEU A 141 5.36 4.03 14.61
CA LEU A 141 4.00 3.52 14.55
C LEU A 141 3.00 4.63 14.79
N GLN A 142 2.10 4.84 13.83
CA GLN A 142 1.12 5.91 13.87
C GLN A 142 -0.19 5.53 13.17
N PHE A 143 -1.27 6.14 13.63
CA PHE A 143 -2.57 6.04 12.98
C PHE A 143 -2.54 6.70 11.60
N LEU A 144 -3.12 6.02 10.62
CA LEU A 144 -3.22 6.50 9.24
C LEU A 144 -4.62 6.99 8.92
N THR A 145 -5.61 6.11 8.98
CA THR A 145 -7.02 6.41 8.68
C THR A 145 -7.91 5.23 9.12
N ALA A 146 -9.22 5.34 8.93
CA ALA A 146 -10.18 4.28 9.21
C ALA A 146 -11.20 4.16 8.08
N GLN A 147 -11.58 2.93 7.74
CA GLN A 147 -12.53 2.64 6.66
C GLN A 147 -13.72 1.84 7.19
N ASN A 148 -14.92 2.29 6.84
CA ASN A 148 -16.18 1.71 7.28
C ASN A 148 -16.82 0.84 6.18
N SER A 149 -16.71 -0.48 6.30
CA SER A 149 -17.23 -1.49 5.36
C SER A 149 -18.53 -2.09 5.87
N VAL A 150 -19.68 -1.54 5.47
CA VAL A 150 -21.00 -1.89 6.05
C VAL A 150 -21.61 -3.20 5.56
N ARG A 151 -21.17 -3.73 4.40
CA ARG A 151 -21.73 -4.94 3.77
C ARG A 151 -20.65 -5.79 3.12
N MET A 152 -19.53 -5.96 3.81
CA MET A 152 -18.41 -6.78 3.32
C MET A 152 -18.86 -8.23 3.16
N LYS A 153 -18.56 -8.86 2.04
CA LYS A 153 -18.91 -10.25 1.76
C LYS A 153 -17.69 -11.01 1.32
N ASP A 154 -17.55 -12.23 1.80
CA ASP A 154 -16.58 -13.14 1.23
C ASP A 154 -17.05 -13.66 -0.13
N HIS A 155 -16.12 -14.16 -0.93
CA HIS A 155 -16.43 -14.69 -2.24
C HIS A 155 -17.45 -15.83 -2.14
N GLY A 156 -18.65 -15.62 -2.69
CA GLY A 156 -19.76 -16.59 -2.65
C GLY A 156 -20.63 -16.53 -1.40
N GLU A 157 -20.40 -15.61 -0.46
CA GLU A 157 -21.21 -15.47 0.75
C GLU A 157 -22.62 -14.93 0.42
N LYS A 158 -23.65 -15.69 0.81
CA LYS A 158 -25.07 -15.28 0.73
C LYS A 158 -25.47 -14.53 2.01
N GLY A 159 -26.33 -13.51 1.87
CA GLY A 159 -26.88 -12.76 3.01
C GLY A 159 -26.54 -11.27 2.97
N HIS A 160 -26.66 -10.60 4.13
CA HIS A 160 -26.42 -9.16 4.28
C HIS A 160 -24.93 -8.78 4.32
N GLY A 161 -24.05 -9.76 4.51
CA GLY A 161 -22.63 -9.54 4.71
C GLY A 161 -22.33 -9.05 6.13
N LYS A 162 -21.10 -8.59 6.30
CA LYS A 162 -20.46 -8.25 7.55
C LYS A 162 -20.15 -6.77 7.62
N HIS A 163 -20.41 -6.16 8.78
CA HIS A 163 -19.99 -4.78 9.05
C HIS A 163 -18.63 -4.80 9.73
N TYR A 164 -17.62 -4.26 9.06
CA TYR A 164 -16.28 -4.05 9.59
C TYR A 164 -15.92 -2.56 9.61
N VAL A 165 -15.29 -2.12 10.69
CA VAL A 165 -14.48 -0.90 10.72
C VAL A 165 -13.02 -1.36 10.70
N THR A 166 -12.27 -0.95 9.69
CA THR A 166 -10.84 -1.28 9.59
C THR A 166 -10.04 -0.03 9.90
N ILE A 167 -9.22 -0.09 10.94
CA ILE A 167 -8.25 0.94 11.29
C ILE A 167 -6.96 0.64 10.53
N PHE A 168 -6.44 1.62 9.81
CA PHE A 168 -5.16 1.51 9.13
C PHE A 168 -4.10 2.25 9.92
N MET A 169 -3.00 1.56 10.18
CA MET A 169 -1.81 2.08 10.85
C MET A 169 -0.65 2.02 9.87
N LYS A 170 0.44 2.75 10.14
CA LYS A 170 1.70 2.59 9.41
C LYS A 170 2.90 2.65 10.34
N ALA A 171 3.96 1.94 9.99
CA ALA A 171 5.23 1.93 10.71
C ALA A 171 6.34 1.35 9.82
N SER A 172 7.58 1.75 10.05
CA SER A 172 8.73 0.99 9.57
C SER A 172 9.08 -0.14 10.53
N VAL A 173 9.70 -1.19 9.99
CA VAL A 173 10.38 -2.20 10.82
C VAL A 173 11.48 -1.50 11.63
N LYS A 174 11.57 -1.85 12.91
CA LYS A 174 12.63 -1.40 13.80
C LYS A 174 13.98 -1.90 13.29
N TYR A 175 14.94 -0.98 13.14
CA TYR A 175 16.26 -1.34 12.67
C TYR A 175 16.99 -2.26 13.68
N ASP A 176 17.52 -3.38 13.17
CA ASP A 176 18.37 -4.32 13.90
C ASP A 176 19.76 -4.38 13.22
N PRO A 177 20.85 -3.99 13.91
CA PRO A 177 22.20 -4.07 13.33
C PRO A 177 22.66 -5.51 13.07
N GLU A 178 22.11 -6.51 13.77
CA GLU A 178 22.43 -7.93 13.52
C GLU A 178 21.69 -8.47 12.29
N HIS A 179 20.51 -7.91 12.00
CA HIS A 179 19.66 -8.28 10.86
C HIS A 179 19.21 -7.02 10.09
N PRO A 180 20.10 -6.38 9.32
CA PRO A 180 19.85 -5.08 8.70
C PRO A 180 18.82 -5.12 7.56
N VAL A 181 18.40 -6.30 7.13
CA VAL A 181 17.40 -6.53 6.09
C VAL A 181 16.19 -7.19 6.76
N ALA A 182 15.03 -6.54 6.69
CA ALA A 182 13.83 -7.05 7.35
C ALA A 182 13.33 -8.35 6.67
N GLN A 183 13.17 -9.41 7.45
CA GLN A 183 12.65 -10.71 6.97
C GLN A 183 11.43 -11.13 7.77
N ALA A 184 10.26 -11.13 7.12
CA ALA A 184 9.03 -11.63 7.70
C ALA A 184 9.01 -13.16 7.72
N GLN A 185 8.52 -13.75 8.81
CA GLN A 185 8.34 -15.18 9.00
C GLN A 185 6.87 -15.55 9.00
N ILE A 186 6.53 -16.78 8.62
CA ILE A 186 5.15 -17.26 8.70
C ILE A 186 4.92 -17.82 10.10
N MET A 187 4.46 -16.96 11.01
CA MET A 187 4.23 -17.33 12.40
C MET A 187 2.86 -18.00 12.60
N GLU A 188 1.90 -17.72 11.71
CA GLU A 188 0.56 -18.31 11.72
C GLU A 188 0.20 -18.94 10.36
N PRO A 189 0.73 -20.13 10.05
CA PRO A 189 0.60 -20.76 8.72
C PRO A 189 -0.83 -21.12 8.32
N THR A 190 -1.76 -21.11 9.26
CA THR A 190 -3.19 -21.32 8.99
C THR A 190 -3.91 -20.05 8.54
N LYS A 191 -3.36 -18.86 8.83
CA LYS A 191 -3.97 -17.56 8.47
C LYS A 191 -3.34 -16.93 7.23
N CYS A 192 -2.04 -17.16 6.99
CA CYS A 192 -1.29 -16.58 5.90
C CYS A 192 -0.40 -17.63 5.21
N LEU A 193 -0.40 -17.63 3.87
CA LEU A 193 0.41 -18.54 3.06
C LEU A 193 1.89 -18.12 3.02
N GLY A 194 2.17 -16.84 3.17
CA GLY A 194 3.49 -16.25 3.00
C GLY A 194 3.44 -14.74 2.94
N TRP A 195 4.62 -14.13 2.93
CA TRP A 195 4.81 -12.69 2.92
C TRP A 195 5.70 -12.27 1.76
N CYS A 196 5.43 -11.09 1.20
CA CYS A 196 6.21 -10.48 0.12
C CYS A 196 6.37 -8.98 0.39
N TRP A 197 7.57 -8.46 0.17
CA TRP A 197 7.85 -7.02 0.20
C TRP A 197 7.61 -6.44 -1.19
N VAL A 198 6.63 -5.56 -1.33
CA VAL A 198 6.29 -4.96 -2.62
C VAL A 198 6.60 -3.47 -2.68
N PRO A 199 7.07 -2.95 -3.82
CA PRO A 199 7.16 -1.51 -4.03
C PRO A 199 5.80 -0.83 -3.80
N VAL A 200 5.81 0.40 -3.27
CA VAL A 200 4.57 1.19 -3.14
C VAL A 200 3.90 1.36 -4.50
N SER A 201 4.68 1.56 -5.56
CA SER A 201 4.21 1.69 -6.95
C SER A 201 3.42 0.45 -7.40
N TYR A 202 3.88 -0.76 -7.05
CA TYR A 202 3.17 -2.01 -7.32
C TYR A 202 1.80 -2.03 -6.63
N LEU A 203 1.77 -1.68 -5.35
CA LEU A 203 0.56 -1.71 -4.55
C LEU A 203 -0.51 -0.73 -5.05
N LEU A 204 -0.09 0.49 -5.43
CA LEU A 204 -0.96 1.50 -6.04
C LEU A 204 -1.54 0.99 -7.37
N HIS A 205 -0.69 0.46 -8.25
CA HIS A 205 -1.11 -0.08 -9.54
C HIS A 205 -2.09 -1.26 -9.38
N ALA A 206 -1.83 -2.18 -8.45
CA ALA A 206 -2.74 -3.29 -8.16
C ALA A 206 -4.12 -2.80 -7.67
N ALA A 207 -4.17 -1.77 -6.82
CA ALA A 207 -5.42 -1.18 -6.35
C ALA A 207 -6.21 -0.51 -7.48
N GLU A 208 -5.53 0.25 -8.34
CA GLU A 208 -6.14 0.91 -9.50
C GLU A 208 -6.73 -0.11 -10.49
N ARG A 209 -5.98 -1.15 -10.85
CA ARG A 209 -6.46 -2.22 -11.73
C ARG A 209 -7.71 -2.90 -11.16
N GLN A 210 -7.68 -3.27 -9.89
CA GLN A 210 -8.83 -3.88 -9.23
C GLN A 210 -10.04 -2.94 -9.23
N GLN A 211 -9.87 -1.66 -8.95
CA GLN A 211 -10.97 -0.70 -8.98
C GLN A 211 -11.57 -0.54 -10.39
N GLN A 212 -10.73 -0.46 -11.43
CA GLN A 212 -11.19 -0.36 -12.81
C GLN A 212 -12.06 -1.56 -13.21
N LEU A 213 -11.63 -2.77 -12.87
CA LEU A 213 -12.41 -3.98 -13.12
C LEU A 213 -13.75 -3.99 -12.36
N GLN A 214 -13.78 -3.47 -11.13
CA GLN A 214 -15.03 -3.32 -10.36
C GLN A 214 -16.00 -2.33 -11.01
N LEU A 215 -15.48 -1.20 -11.50
CA LEU A 215 -16.29 -0.21 -12.24
C LEU A 215 -16.85 -0.81 -13.54
N LEU A 216 -16.06 -1.57 -14.28
CA LEU A 216 -16.51 -2.29 -15.47
C LEU A 216 -17.61 -3.30 -15.15
N GLN A 217 -17.46 -4.07 -14.06
CA GLN A 217 -18.47 -5.02 -13.61
C GLN A 217 -19.78 -4.32 -13.20
N LEU A 218 -19.69 -3.18 -12.50
CA LEU A 218 -20.84 -2.37 -12.13
C LEU A 218 -21.55 -1.82 -13.37
N ALA A 219 -20.81 -1.29 -14.34
CA ALA A 219 -21.34 -0.79 -15.60
C ALA A 219 -22.09 -1.90 -16.36
N ALA A 220 -21.47 -3.07 -16.53
CA ALA A 220 -22.11 -4.23 -17.17
C ALA A 220 -23.40 -4.65 -16.44
N THR A 221 -23.38 -4.69 -15.11
CA THR A 221 -24.55 -5.03 -14.28
C THR A 221 -25.68 -4.01 -14.44
N SER A 222 -25.34 -2.72 -14.56
CA SER A 222 -26.32 -1.65 -14.79
C SER A 222 -27.03 -1.78 -16.15
N GLU A 223 -26.37 -2.40 -17.14
CA GLU A 223 -26.92 -2.73 -18.45
C GLU A 223 -27.66 -4.09 -18.48
N GLY A 224 -27.82 -4.75 -17.33
CA GLY A 224 -28.41 -6.09 -17.25
C GLY A 224 -27.53 -7.19 -17.82
N ARG A 225 -26.24 -6.91 -18.05
CA ARG A 225 -25.24 -7.88 -18.47
C ARG A 225 -24.48 -8.39 -17.24
N SER A 226 -23.95 -9.60 -17.31
CA SER A 226 -22.99 -10.09 -16.31
C SER A 226 -21.68 -10.39 -17.02
N LEU A 227 -20.56 -9.99 -16.41
CA LEU A 227 -19.26 -10.43 -16.89
C LEU A 227 -19.17 -11.95 -16.62
N PRO A 228 -18.79 -12.76 -17.62
CA PRO A 228 -18.77 -14.22 -17.48
C PRO A 228 -17.64 -14.75 -16.56
N VAL A 229 -16.80 -13.85 -16.03
CA VAL A 229 -15.52 -14.17 -15.37
C VAL A 229 -15.41 -13.35 -14.09
N SER A 230 -14.90 -13.96 -13.00
CA SER A 230 -14.66 -13.28 -11.72
C SER A 230 -13.51 -12.28 -11.82
N ILE A 231 -13.45 -11.31 -10.90
CA ILE A 231 -12.40 -10.30 -10.89
C ILE A 231 -11.00 -10.93 -10.79
N ASP A 232 -10.84 -11.97 -9.98
CA ASP A 232 -9.58 -12.71 -9.81
C ASP A 232 -9.08 -13.25 -11.15
N LYS A 233 -9.98 -13.86 -11.93
CA LYS A 233 -9.66 -14.40 -13.25
C LYS A 233 -9.37 -13.31 -14.29
N LEU A 234 -9.97 -12.13 -14.14
CA LEU A 234 -9.65 -10.98 -15.00
C LEU A 234 -8.27 -10.41 -14.66
N LEU A 235 -7.93 -10.31 -13.38
CA LEU A 235 -6.60 -9.90 -12.92
C LEU A 235 -5.52 -10.91 -13.36
N GLU A 236 -5.78 -12.21 -13.23
CA GLU A 236 -4.89 -13.26 -13.74
C GLU A 236 -4.72 -13.17 -15.27
N ALA A 237 -5.82 -12.97 -16.01
CA ALA A 237 -5.76 -12.87 -17.47
C ALA A 237 -5.01 -11.62 -17.94
N GLU A 238 -5.19 -10.49 -17.26
CA GLU A 238 -4.47 -9.24 -17.55
C GLU A 238 -2.97 -9.38 -17.24
N SER A 239 -2.62 -9.96 -16.08
CA SER A 239 -1.23 -10.26 -15.73
C SER A 239 -0.57 -11.20 -16.75
N LEU A 240 -1.27 -12.25 -17.19
CA LEU A 240 -0.79 -13.15 -18.24
C LEU A 240 -0.62 -12.43 -19.58
N ALA A 241 -1.57 -11.58 -19.97
CA ALA A 241 -1.50 -10.83 -21.21
C ALA A 241 -0.31 -9.86 -21.22
N GLN A 242 -0.03 -9.20 -20.10
CA GLN A 242 1.11 -8.31 -19.93
C GLN A 242 2.44 -9.09 -20.02
N ALA A 243 2.55 -10.22 -19.32
CA ALA A 243 3.73 -11.08 -19.38
C ALA A 243 4.00 -11.62 -20.81
N LEU A 244 2.95 -11.93 -21.58
CA LEU A 244 3.09 -12.34 -22.98
C LEU A 244 3.55 -11.20 -23.89
N GLN A 245 3.05 -9.98 -23.69
CA GLN A 245 3.51 -8.81 -24.45
C GLN A 245 5.00 -8.53 -24.19
N GLU A 246 5.44 -8.64 -22.94
CA GLU A 246 6.85 -8.48 -22.57
C GLU A 246 7.75 -9.57 -23.18
N ALA A 247 7.23 -10.79 -23.35
CA ALA A 247 7.95 -11.90 -23.97
C ALA A 247 8.02 -11.81 -25.51
N ASP A 248 7.05 -11.17 -26.15
CA ASP A 248 6.96 -10.99 -27.61
C ASP A 248 7.71 -9.75 -28.13
N GLU A 249 8.22 -8.87 -27.24
CA GLU A 249 9.10 -7.78 -27.64
C GLU A 249 10.42 -8.34 -28.23
N PRO A 250 10.66 -8.18 -29.55
CA PRO A 250 11.82 -8.79 -30.19
C PRO A 250 13.08 -8.09 -29.70
N ALA A 251 13.96 -8.85 -29.03
CA ALA A 251 15.31 -8.40 -28.68
C ALA A 251 15.95 -7.66 -29.87
N PRO A 252 16.55 -6.47 -29.67
CA PRO A 252 17.15 -5.74 -30.76
C PRO A 252 18.20 -6.62 -31.43
N LEU A 253 18.02 -6.87 -32.72
CA LEU A 253 18.95 -7.58 -33.59
C LEU A 253 20.31 -6.88 -33.56
N ASN A 254 21.19 -7.33 -32.65
CA ASN A 254 22.61 -7.03 -32.75
C ASN A 254 23.13 -7.75 -34.00
N SER A 255 23.23 -6.98 -35.08
CA SER A 255 23.92 -7.38 -36.31
C SER A 255 25.39 -7.64 -35.99
N TYR A 256 25.78 -8.90 -35.82
CA TYR A 256 27.14 -9.31 -36.11
C TYR A 256 27.15 -10.60 -36.93
N GLY A 257 27.91 -10.54 -38.03
CA GLY A 257 28.01 -11.58 -39.06
C GLY A 257 28.43 -12.95 -38.51
N SER A 258 27.91 -13.97 -39.18
CA SER A 258 28.27 -15.38 -39.06
C SER A 258 29.57 -15.70 -39.83
N PRO A 259 30.10 -16.95 -39.80
CA PRO A 259 30.21 -17.92 -38.69
C PRO A 259 31.60 -18.60 -38.63
N THR A 260 31.95 -19.29 -37.54
CA THR A 260 32.73 -20.55 -37.62
C THR A 260 32.45 -21.47 -36.43
N SER A 261 32.60 -22.77 -36.71
CA SER A 261 32.14 -23.95 -35.97
C SER A 261 32.81 -24.25 -34.63
N ALA A 262 32.04 -24.87 -33.72
CA ALA A 262 32.28 -26.19 -33.10
C ALA A 262 32.01 -26.22 -31.59
N GLY A 263 31.32 -27.28 -31.14
CA GLY A 263 31.44 -27.81 -29.78
C GLY A 263 30.26 -27.55 -28.85
N GLN A 264 29.52 -28.62 -28.56
CA GLN A 264 28.51 -28.73 -27.52
C GLN A 264 29.01 -28.21 -26.15
N ARG A 265 28.19 -27.40 -25.48
CA ARG A 265 27.91 -27.45 -24.03
C ARG A 265 26.64 -26.65 -23.73
N ARG A 266 25.64 -27.29 -23.13
CA ARG A 266 24.46 -26.62 -22.55
C ARG A 266 24.91 -25.63 -21.48
N PRO A 267 24.48 -24.36 -21.48
CA PRO A 267 24.48 -23.56 -20.27
C PRO A 267 23.14 -23.71 -19.54
N SER A 268 23.27 -23.86 -18.23
CA SER A 268 22.24 -23.84 -17.20
C SER A 268 21.50 -22.50 -17.14
N SER A 269 20.28 -22.55 -16.60
CA SER A 269 19.20 -21.56 -16.61
C SER A 269 19.43 -20.27 -15.80
N SER A 270 20.57 -19.60 -15.94
CA SER A 270 20.88 -18.41 -15.11
C SER A 270 21.58 -17.27 -15.85
N SER A 271 21.38 -17.12 -17.17
CA SER A 271 22.12 -16.11 -17.95
C SER A 271 21.32 -15.47 -19.09
N LEU A 272 20.03 -15.15 -18.86
CA LEU A 272 19.20 -14.40 -19.81
C LEU A 272 18.56 -13.14 -19.21
N LEU A 273 19.20 -12.51 -18.23
CA LEU A 273 18.83 -11.18 -17.75
C LEU A 273 19.99 -10.20 -18.05
N GLN A 274 20.23 -9.94 -19.33
CA GLN A 274 20.99 -8.78 -19.76
C GLN A 274 20.74 -8.48 -21.24
N ALA A 275 19.73 -7.65 -21.51
CA ALA A 275 19.65 -6.83 -22.72
C ALA A 275 18.64 -5.68 -22.49
N ASN A 276 19.18 -4.55 -22.03
CA ASN A 276 18.68 -3.17 -21.98
C ASN A 276 17.33 -2.82 -22.64
N GLY A 277 16.54 -1.99 -21.93
CA GLY A 277 15.94 -0.79 -22.53
C GLY A 277 14.57 -0.34 -22.02
N SER A 278 14.54 0.27 -20.82
CA SER A 278 13.73 1.44 -20.46
C SER A 278 12.33 1.60 -21.12
N ALA A 279 11.29 1.04 -20.49
CA ALA A 279 9.90 1.45 -20.74
C ALA A 279 9.19 2.04 -19.50
N ASN A 280 9.72 1.84 -18.29
CA ASN A 280 9.29 2.55 -17.09
C ASN A 280 10.55 2.95 -16.32
N GLY A 281 10.63 4.15 -15.78
CA GLY A 281 11.82 4.71 -15.09
C GLY A 281 12.22 4.02 -13.78
N PHE A 282 12.04 2.70 -13.69
CA PHE A 282 12.40 1.87 -12.56
C PHE A 282 13.88 1.49 -12.58
N THR A 283 14.45 1.30 -11.39
CA THR A 283 15.77 0.67 -11.25
C THR A 283 15.67 -0.84 -11.51
N ASP A 284 16.79 -1.49 -11.86
CA ASP A 284 16.81 -2.95 -12.04
C ASP A 284 16.33 -3.71 -10.78
N GLU A 285 16.63 -3.16 -9.59
CA GLU A 285 16.19 -3.69 -8.31
C GLU A 285 14.67 -3.56 -8.13
N GLU A 286 14.09 -2.42 -8.52
CA GLU A 286 12.64 -2.21 -8.46
C GLU A 286 11.91 -3.10 -9.46
N ALA A 287 12.44 -3.28 -10.68
CA ALA A 287 11.88 -4.20 -11.67
C ALA A 287 11.87 -5.65 -11.17
N LEU A 288 12.92 -6.10 -10.48
CA LEU A 288 12.96 -7.42 -9.86
C LEU A 288 11.90 -7.56 -8.76
N ALA A 289 11.76 -6.55 -7.89
CA ALA A 289 10.76 -6.55 -6.83
C ALA A 289 9.32 -6.59 -7.38
N TRP A 290 9.06 -5.93 -8.51
CA TRP A 290 7.79 -6.03 -9.24
C TRP A 290 7.52 -7.45 -9.75
N ALA A 291 8.52 -8.10 -10.35
CA ALA A 291 8.37 -9.46 -10.86
C ALA A 291 8.13 -10.47 -9.73
N GLU A 292 8.83 -10.34 -8.60
CA GLU A 292 8.61 -11.16 -7.40
C GLU A 292 7.21 -10.96 -6.82
N ALA A 293 6.72 -9.72 -6.81
CA ALA A 293 5.38 -9.37 -6.34
C ALA A 293 4.29 -10.04 -7.20
N ASP A 294 4.42 -10.01 -8.52
CA ASP A 294 3.45 -10.63 -9.43
C ASP A 294 3.46 -12.17 -9.33
N ASP A 295 4.63 -12.80 -9.24
CA ASP A 295 4.73 -14.26 -9.03
C ASP A 295 4.17 -14.69 -7.67
N PHE A 296 4.33 -13.86 -6.63
CA PHE A 296 3.72 -14.11 -5.33
C PHE A 296 2.20 -13.95 -5.38
N ALA A 297 1.71 -12.88 -6.01
CA ALA A 297 0.29 -12.59 -6.15
C ALA A 297 -0.44 -13.70 -6.91
N ARG A 298 0.09 -14.12 -8.06
CA ARG A 298 -0.58 -14.98 -9.04
C ARG A 298 -2.02 -14.54 -9.31
N GLY A 299 -2.20 -13.25 -9.60
CA GLY A 299 -3.50 -12.63 -9.85
C GLY A 299 -4.47 -12.58 -8.66
N ALA A 300 -4.00 -12.87 -7.44
CA ALA A 300 -4.78 -12.66 -6.23
C ALA A 300 -5.20 -11.19 -6.10
N PRO A 301 -6.49 -10.87 -5.89
CA PRO A 301 -6.92 -9.50 -5.67
C PRO A 301 -6.41 -8.98 -4.32
N LEU A 302 -6.30 -7.67 -4.18
CA LEU A 302 -6.15 -7.02 -2.89
C LEU A 302 -7.44 -7.15 -2.07
N PHE A 303 -7.28 -7.28 -0.76
CA PHE A 303 -8.37 -7.25 0.19
C PHE A 303 -9.13 -5.94 0.06
N GLN A 304 -10.46 -5.98 -0.08
CA GLN A 304 -11.23 -4.80 -0.53
C GLN A 304 -10.99 -3.54 0.31
N PRO A 305 -10.94 -3.60 1.66
CA PRO A 305 -10.64 -2.42 2.45
C PRO A 305 -9.29 -1.76 2.14
N LEU A 306 -8.30 -2.55 1.71
CA LEU A 306 -7.00 -2.05 1.28
C LEU A 306 -7.10 -1.26 -0.03
N VAL A 307 -7.90 -1.74 -0.99
CA VAL A 307 -8.16 -0.99 -2.24
C VAL A 307 -8.81 0.35 -1.92
N ASN A 308 -9.87 0.33 -1.10
CA ASN A 308 -10.60 1.55 -0.75
C ASN A 308 -9.70 2.58 -0.07
N VAL A 309 -8.87 2.16 0.89
CA VAL A 309 -8.00 3.12 1.60
C VAL A 309 -6.97 3.75 0.67
N ILE A 310 -6.40 2.98 -0.25
CA ILE A 310 -5.43 3.47 -1.24
C ILE A 310 -6.07 4.48 -2.18
N ILE A 311 -7.24 4.13 -2.74
CA ILE A 311 -7.88 4.98 -3.74
C ILE A 311 -8.50 6.25 -3.12
N ASP A 312 -9.14 6.13 -1.96
CA ASP A 312 -9.82 7.26 -1.33
C ASP A 312 -8.83 8.29 -0.76
N HIS A 313 -7.55 7.93 -0.64
CA HIS A 313 -6.52 8.79 -0.07
C HIS A 313 -5.21 8.75 -0.90
N PRO A 314 -5.21 9.30 -2.12
CA PRO A 314 -4.05 9.26 -3.02
C PRO A 314 -2.82 10.04 -2.51
N GLY A 315 -2.98 10.86 -1.46
CA GLY A 315 -1.89 11.57 -0.77
C GLY A 315 -1.28 10.81 0.42
N LEU A 316 -1.70 9.56 0.68
CA LEU A 316 -1.13 8.77 1.76
C LEU A 316 0.34 8.44 1.49
N GLN A 317 1.21 8.93 2.38
CA GLN A 317 2.59 8.47 2.45
C GLN A 317 2.62 7.09 3.11
N LEU A 318 2.71 6.04 2.29
CA LEU A 318 2.73 4.65 2.75
C LEU A 318 4.12 4.18 3.20
N ALA A 319 5.18 4.81 2.68
CA ALA A 319 6.57 4.63 3.09
C ALA A 319 7.14 5.94 3.64
#